data_AF-A0AAW0K843-F1
#
_entry.id   AF-A0AAW0K843-F1
#
_cell.length_a   1.000
_cell.length_b   1.000
_cell.length_c   1.000
_cell.angle_alpha   90.00
_cell.angle_beta   90.00
_cell.angle_gamma   90.00
#
_symmetry.space_group_name_H-M   'P 1'
#
loop_
_entity.id
_entity.type
_entity.pdbx_description
1 polymer ?
#
loop_
_entity_poly.entity_id
_entity_poly.type
_entity_poly.pdbx_seq_one_letter_code
_entity_poly.pdbx_strand_id
1 'polypeptide(L)'
;MVLHSSKGNFVWQSFDSPTDTILVGQYLRAESVIKQLVSRASERDNKDGPYSLLMEPKVLSLYYKSRNSPSPTLYFVSPSDLVFVQEGTLENVTLHSTPETDEGYAYDLGLQYYVANPFNDGNRILARPKYNRTLSFLRLGINGNLRIYTYYDKVDWHAWEVTYTLFDRDSTESECQLPERCGEFGLCDNNQCVACPMSNGLLG
;
A
#
# COMPACT_ATOMS: atom_id res chain seq x y z
N MET A 1 -4.74 -3.09 -19.04
CA MET A 1 -5.38 -3.76 -20.19
C MET A 1 -6.86 -3.43 -20.16
N VAL A 2 -7.46 -3.19 -21.31
CA VAL A 2 -8.88 -2.83 -21.42
C VAL A 2 -9.51 -3.63 -22.56
N LEU A 3 -10.69 -4.17 -22.32
CA LEU A 3 -11.53 -4.83 -23.31
C LEU A 3 -12.66 -3.89 -23.72
N HIS A 4 -12.75 -3.60 -25.01
CA HIS A 4 -13.83 -2.82 -25.59
C HIS A 4 -14.79 -3.72 -26.37
N SER A 5 -16.06 -3.35 -26.37
CA SER A 5 -17.04 -3.89 -27.31
C SER A 5 -16.76 -3.36 -28.72
N SER A 6 -17.38 -3.97 -29.74
CA SER A 6 -17.31 -3.48 -31.12
C SER A 6 -17.84 -2.04 -31.31
N LYS A 7 -18.61 -1.52 -30.34
CA LYS A 7 -19.12 -0.15 -30.31
C LYS A 7 -18.20 0.83 -29.57
N GLY A 8 -17.04 0.39 -29.10
CA GLY A 8 -16.09 1.21 -28.34
C GLY A 8 -16.39 1.30 -26.83
N ASN A 9 -17.51 0.74 -26.35
CA ASN A 9 -17.82 0.76 -24.90
C ASN A 9 -16.85 -0.11 -24.10
N PHE A 10 -16.49 0.33 -22.90
CA PHE A 10 -15.72 -0.44 -21.92
C PHE A 10 -16.51 -1.66 -21.46
N VAL A 11 -15.94 -2.86 -21.62
CA VAL A 11 -16.52 -4.14 -21.17
C VAL A 11 -15.81 -4.66 -19.93
N TRP A 12 -14.48 -4.49 -19.87
CA TRP A 12 -13.65 -4.89 -18.74
C TRP A 12 -12.35 -4.09 -18.75
N GLN A 13 -11.76 -3.85 -17.58
CA GLN A 13 -10.42 -3.31 -17.46
C GLN A 13 -9.66 -3.94 -16.29
N SER A 14 -8.37 -4.14 -16.46
CA SER A 14 -7.50 -4.69 -15.41
C SER A 14 -7.43 -3.81 -14.18
N PHE A 15 -7.70 -2.51 -14.34
CA PHE A 15 -7.70 -1.54 -13.25
C PHE A 15 -8.82 -1.78 -12.24
N ASP A 16 -9.89 -2.48 -12.65
CA ASP A 16 -10.97 -2.89 -11.76
C ASP A 16 -10.67 -4.18 -10.98
N SER A 17 -9.51 -4.79 -11.20
CA SER A 17 -9.10 -6.02 -10.52
C SER A 17 -7.59 -5.98 -10.23
N PRO A 18 -7.14 -5.07 -9.35
CA PRO A 18 -5.74 -4.99 -8.98
C PRO A 18 -5.28 -6.27 -8.28
N THR A 19 -3.96 -6.52 -8.31
CA THR A 19 -3.32 -7.67 -7.66
C THR A 19 -2.63 -7.21 -6.37
N ASP A 20 -1.30 -7.17 -6.35
CA ASP A 20 -0.51 -6.66 -5.22
C ASP A 20 -0.14 -5.17 -5.40
N THR A 21 -0.51 -4.56 -6.53
CA THR A 21 0.07 -3.30 -7.01
C THR A 21 -1.00 -2.35 -7.57
N ILE A 22 -0.85 -1.05 -7.30
CA ILE A 22 -1.50 0.05 -8.05
C ILE A 22 -0.43 0.93 -8.70
N LEU A 23 -0.70 1.33 -9.94
CA LEU A 23 0.16 2.24 -10.70
C LEU A 23 -0.25 3.70 -10.47
N VAL A 24 0.65 4.63 -10.81
CA VAL A 24 0.30 6.05 -10.89
C VAL A 24 -0.95 6.26 -11.76
N GLY A 25 -1.92 7.02 -11.24
CA GLY A 25 -3.20 7.30 -11.86
C GLY A 25 -4.26 6.21 -11.67
N GLN A 26 -3.89 5.04 -11.16
CA GLN A 26 -4.86 4.02 -10.75
C GLN A 26 -5.37 4.28 -9.34
N TYR A 27 -6.57 3.79 -9.09
CA TYR A 27 -7.26 3.97 -7.82
C TYR A 27 -7.90 2.69 -7.32
N LEU A 28 -7.96 2.56 -6.00
CA LEU A 28 -8.90 1.67 -5.32
C LEU A 28 -10.24 2.39 -5.26
N ARG A 29 -11.35 1.71 -5.56
CA ARG A 29 -12.69 2.31 -5.58
C ARG A 29 -13.64 1.54 -4.69
N ALA A 30 -14.54 2.27 -4.03
CA ALA A 30 -15.66 1.72 -3.30
C ALA A 30 -16.72 1.31 -4.32
N GLU A 31 -16.69 0.05 -4.72
CA GLU A 31 -17.73 -0.56 -5.54
C GLU A 31 -18.34 -1.77 -4.82
N SER A 32 -19.39 -2.35 -5.39
CA SER A 32 -20.08 -3.54 -4.83
C SER A 32 -19.20 -4.79 -4.75
N VAL A 33 -18.08 -4.82 -5.47
CA VAL A 33 -17.04 -5.85 -5.36
C VAL A 33 -15.84 -5.24 -4.64
N ILE A 34 -15.41 -5.90 -3.56
CA ILE A 34 -14.25 -5.49 -2.78
C ILE A 34 -13.00 -5.43 -3.69
N LYS A 35 -12.48 -4.22 -3.93
CA LYS A 35 -11.18 -4.01 -4.57
C LYS A 35 -10.15 -3.84 -3.47
N GLN A 36 -9.31 -4.85 -3.32
CA GLN A 36 -8.24 -4.92 -2.34
C GLN A 36 -6.93 -5.21 -3.06
N LEU A 37 -5.81 -4.82 -2.45
CA LEU A 37 -4.52 -5.41 -2.85
C LEU A 37 -4.31 -6.69 -2.07
N VAL A 38 -3.80 -7.72 -2.73
CA VAL A 38 -3.38 -8.96 -2.10
C VAL A 38 -1.93 -9.19 -2.43
N SER A 39 -1.09 -9.33 -1.40
CA SER A 39 0.32 -9.66 -1.54
C SER A 39 0.51 -10.95 -2.33
N ARG A 40 1.71 -11.19 -2.85
CA ARG A 40 2.08 -12.47 -3.44
C ARG A 40 2.44 -13.50 -2.37
N ALA A 41 2.30 -14.78 -2.69
CA ALA A 41 2.67 -15.88 -1.82
C ALA A 41 4.19 -15.97 -1.60
N SER A 42 4.99 -15.64 -2.62
CA SER A 42 6.45 -15.49 -2.52
C SER A 42 7.01 -14.66 -3.67
N GLU A 43 8.32 -14.42 -3.70
CA GLU A 43 8.97 -13.72 -4.83
C GLU A 43 8.81 -14.47 -6.17
N ARG A 44 8.69 -15.80 -6.13
CA ARG A 44 8.62 -16.66 -7.33
C ARG A 44 7.22 -17.19 -7.62
N ASP A 45 6.29 -17.09 -6.67
CA ASP A 45 4.92 -17.56 -6.80
C ASP A 45 3.94 -16.39 -6.71
N ASN A 46 3.33 -16.05 -7.85
CA ASN A 46 2.38 -14.93 -7.98
C ASN A 46 0.94 -15.29 -7.57
N LYS A 47 0.74 -16.37 -6.80
CA LYS A 47 -0.54 -16.64 -6.13
C LYS A 47 -0.78 -15.67 -4.98
N ASP A 48 -2.04 -15.57 -4.56
CA ASP A 48 -2.46 -14.80 -3.40
C ASP A 48 -1.72 -15.25 -2.13
N GLY A 49 -1.05 -14.28 -1.52
CA GLY A 49 -0.35 -14.39 -0.24
C GLY A 49 -1.24 -14.05 0.95
N PRO A 50 -0.66 -13.99 2.16
CA PRO A 50 -1.43 -13.85 3.39
C PRO A 50 -1.81 -12.40 3.72
N TYR A 51 -1.21 -11.41 3.09
CA TYR A 51 -1.48 -9.99 3.38
C TYR A 51 -2.45 -9.38 2.39
N SER A 52 -3.39 -8.56 2.88
CA SER A 52 -4.28 -7.75 2.06
C SER A 52 -4.39 -6.31 2.55
N LEU A 53 -4.55 -5.37 1.61
CA LEU A 53 -4.88 -3.97 1.84
C LEU A 53 -6.31 -3.72 1.36
N LEU A 54 -7.17 -3.32 2.26
CA LEU A 54 -8.57 -3.05 1.99
C LEU A 54 -8.87 -1.56 2.12
N MET A 55 -9.62 -1.02 1.15
CA MET A 55 -10.24 0.29 1.30
C MET A 55 -11.59 0.12 1.97
N GLU A 56 -11.66 0.48 3.24
CA GLU A 56 -12.90 0.53 4.00
C GLU A 56 -13.62 1.87 3.77
N PRO A 57 -14.88 2.03 4.21
CA PRO A 57 -15.60 3.28 4.00
C PRO A 57 -14.93 4.53 4.57
N LYS A 58 -14.03 4.40 5.57
CA LYS A 58 -13.42 5.57 6.22
C LYS A 58 -11.90 5.57 6.29
N VAL A 59 -11.28 4.42 6.04
CA VAL A 59 -9.86 4.17 6.29
C VAL A 59 -9.31 3.16 5.29
N LEU A 60 -7.99 3.06 5.23
CA LEU A 60 -7.28 1.93 4.67
C LEU A 60 -6.89 0.97 5.80
N SER A 61 -7.15 -0.31 5.60
CA SER A 61 -6.88 -1.35 6.60
C SER A 61 -5.98 -2.42 6.00
N LEU A 62 -4.98 -2.86 6.75
CA LEU A 62 -4.16 -4.01 6.38
C LEU A 62 -4.48 -5.22 7.26
N TYR A 63 -4.66 -6.36 6.60
CA TYR A 63 -4.98 -7.62 7.22
C TYR A 63 -3.92 -8.69 6.93
N TYR A 64 -3.75 -9.60 7.88
CA TYR A 64 -2.90 -10.76 7.76
C TYR A 64 -3.68 -12.04 8.05
N LYS A 65 -3.64 -12.96 7.10
CA LYS A 65 -4.25 -14.28 7.20
C LYS A 65 -3.19 -15.31 7.59
N SER A 66 -3.09 -15.57 8.89
CA SER A 66 -2.27 -16.68 9.39
C SER A 66 -2.83 -18.03 8.94
N ARG A 67 -1.96 -19.02 8.78
CA ARG A 67 -2.36 -20.41 8.53
C ARG A 67 -3.16 -21.01 9.70
N ASN A 68 -2.96 -20.48 10.91
CA ASN A 68 -3.56 -20.99 12.14
C ASN A 68 -4.88 -20.30 12.51
N SER A 69 -5.29 -19.27 11.76
CA SER A 69 -6.52 -18.52 12.01
C SER A 69 -7.49 -18.66 10.85
N PRO A 70 -8.78 -18.94 11.11
CA PRO A 70 -9.79 -18.99 10.06
C PRO A 70 -10.09 -17.60 9.47
N SER A 71 -9.92 -16.54 10.26
CA SER A 71 -10.17 -15.16 9.84
C SER A 71 -8.88 -14.33 9.76
N PRO A 72 -8.77 -13.40 8.79
CA PRO A 72 -7.68 -12.44 8.77
C PRO A 72 -7.70 -11.54 10.01
N THR A 73 -6.51 -11.21 10.52
CA THR A 73 -6.31 -10.30 11.65
C THR A 73 -5.92 -8.93 11.13
N LEU A 74 -6.59 -7.89 11.62
CA LEU A 74 -6.25 -6.49 11.36
C LEU A 74 -4.93 -6.15 12.08
N TYR A 75 -3.93 -5.63 11.36
CA TYR A 75 -2.66 -5.21 11.96
C TYR A 75 -2.32 -3.74 11.74
N PHE A 76 -3.03 -3.06 10.84
CA PHE A 76 -2.89 -1.62 10.65
C PHE A 76 -4.19 -1.00 10.15
N VAL A 77 -4.46 0.20 10.66
CA VAL A 77 -5.53 1.09 10.21
C VAL A 77 -4.89 2.44 9.94
N SER A 78 -5.19 3.05 8.81
CA SER A 78 -4.57 4.31 8.45
C SER A 78 -4.92 5.43 9.45
N PRO A 79 -3.91 6.14 9.99
CA PRO A 79 -4.10 7.30 10.84
C PRO A 79 -4.63 8.50 10.05
N SER A 80 -4.99 9.56 10.78
CA SER A 80 -5.58 10.77 10.22
C SER A 80 -4.69 11.53 9.25
N ASP A 81 -3.37 11.38 9.38
CA ASP A 81 -2.40 12.00 8.47
C ASP A 81 -2.10 11.13 7.23
N LEU A 82 -2.60 9.88 7.15
CA LEU A 82 -2.49 9.04 5.96
C LEU A 82 -3.78 9.08 5.12
N VAL A 83 -4.81 8.36 5.57
CA VAL A 83 -6.14 8.35 4.93
C VAL A 83 -7.18 8.14 6.03
N PHE A 84 -8.00 9.14 6.30
CA PHE A 84 -9.06 9.03 7.30
C PHE A 84 -10.21 9.97 6.95
N VAL A 85 -11.43 9.46 7.08
CA VAL A 85 -12.66 10.21 6.80
C VAL A 85 -13.53 10.27 8.04
N GLN A 86 -13.80 11.50 8.52
CA GLN A 86 -14.72 11.73 9.63
C GLN A 86 -16.18 11.54 9.19
N GLU A 87 -16.59 12.29 8.17
CA GLU A 87 -17.93 12.29 7.60
C GLU A 87 -17.92 11.83 6.13
N GLY A 88 -18.93 11.06 5.75
CA GLY A 88 -19.01 10.45 4.43
C GLY A 88 -18.28 9.11 4.31
N THR A 89 -18.08 8.68 3.07
CA THR A 89 -17.43 7.41 2.72
C THR A 89 -16.40 7.60 1.62
N LEU A 90 -15.22 6.99 1.77
CA LEU A 90 -14.21 6.92 0.71
C LEU A 90 -14.82 6.38 -0.57
N GLU A 91 -14.74 7.18 -1.62
CA GLU A 91 -15.17 6.82 -2.96
C GLU A 91 -14.02 6.17 -3.73
N ASN A 92 -12.85 6.80 -3.69
CA ASN A 92 -11.64 6.23 -4.27
C ASN A 92 -10.36 6.76 -3.58
N VAL A 93 -9.29 5.97 -3.69
CA VAL A 93 -7.93 6.32 -3.27
C VAL A 93 -6.98 6.06 -4.44
N THR A 94 -6.37 7.12 -4.96
CA THR A 94 -5.53 7.15 -6.16
C THR A 94 -4.06 7.34 -5.77
N LEU A 95 -3.17 6.55 -6.38
CA LEU A 95 -1.74 6.85 -6.36
C LEU A 95 -1.46 7.98 -7.35
N HIS A 96 -1.16 9.19 -6.88
CA HIS A 96 -1.05 10.35 -7.77
C HIS A 96 0.39 10.71 -8.13
N SER A 97 0.48 11.51 -9.21
CA SER A 97 1.53 11.98 -10.17
C SER A 97 2.15 13.37 -10.20
N THR A 98 2.16 14.24 -9.19
CA THR A 98 2.30 15.68 -9.48
C THR A 98 3.73 16.22 -9.42
N PRO A 99 4.19 16.98 -10.45
CA PRO A 99 5.39 17.82 -10.31
C PRO A 99 5.09 19.00 -9.37
N GLU A 100 6.09 19.44 -8.61
CA GLU A 100 5.94 20.60 -7.71
C GLU A 100 5.94 21.93 -8.45
N THR A 101 6.69 21.99 -9.56
CA THR A 101 6.83 23.16 -10.41
C THR A 101 6.74 22.76 -11.88
N ASP A 102 6.51 23.71 -12.78
CA ASP A 102 6.41 23.45 -14.21
C ASP A 102 7.70 22.83 -14.80
N GLU A 103 8.85 23.11 -14.17
CA GLU A 103 10.14 22.52 -14.58
C GLU A 103 10.27 21.04 -14.20
N GLY A 104 9.50 20.55 -13.22
CA GLY A 104 9.49 19.13 -12.85
C GLY A 104 10.81 18.62 -12.26
N TYR A 105 11.55 19.44 -11.50
CA TYR A 105 12.76 18.97 -10.81
C TYR A 105 12.47 18.07 -9.60
N ALA A 106 11.29 18.24 -9.00
CA ALA A 106 10.82 17.43 -7.88
C ALA A 106 9.35 17.09 -8.08
N TYR A 107 8.94 15.96 -7.52
CA TYR A 107 7.60 15.44 -7.65
C TYR A 107 7.07 14.97 -6.31
N ASP A 108 5.82 15.29 -6.02
CA ASP A 108 5.11 14.82 -4.84
C ASP A 108 4.42 13.50 -5.16
N LEU A 109 4.88 12.42 -4.53
CA LEU A 109 4.35 11.07 -4.71
C LEU A 109 3.53 10.68 -3.49
N GLY A 110 2.26 10.33 -3.69
CA GLY A 110 1.35 10.14 -2.57
C GLY A 110 -0.01 9.59 -2.93
N LEU A 111 -0.92 9.64 -1.96
CA LEU A 111 -2.30 9.22 -2.09
C LEU A 111 -3.22 10.45 -2.19
N GLN A 112 -4.08 10.46 -3.20
CA GLN A 112 -5.19 11.40 -3.30
C GLN A 112 -6.48 10.61 -3.12
N TYR A 113 -7.41 11.08 -2.32
CA TYR A 113 -8.65 10.38 -2.07
C TYR A 113 -9.85 11.31 -2.17
N TYR A 114 -10.96 10.74 -2.60
CA TYR A 114 -12.25 11.42 -2.70
C TYR A 114 -13.26 10.76 -1.78
N VAL A 115 -14.12 11.57 -1.20
CA VAL A 115 -15.15 11.19 -0.24
C VAL A 115 -16.51 11.52 -0.84
N ALA A 116 -17.45 10.59 -0.71
CA ALA A 116 -18.84 10.79 -1.07
C ALA A 116 -19.70 11.06 0.17
N ASN A 117 -20.70 11.93 0.00
CA ASN A 117 -21.79 12.21 0.95
C ASN A 117 -21.35 12.65 2.37
N PRO A 118 -20.84 13.89 2.57
CA PRO A 118 -20.69 14.98 1.59
C PRO A 118 -19.49 14.80 0.68
N PHE A 119 -19.49 15.47 -0.48
CA PHE A 119 -18.33 15.46 -1.36
C PHE A 119 -17.17 16.22 -0.72
N ASN A 120 -16.02 15.56 -0.58
CA ASN A 120 -14.78 16.15 -0.10
C ASN A 120 -13.59 15.41 -0.73
N ASP A 121 -12.41 15.98 -0.65
CA ASP A 121 -11.17 15.34 -1.08
C ASP A 121 -10.02 15.61 -0.11
N GLY A 122 -8.97 14.82 -0.25
CA GLY A 122 -7.76 14.97 0.53
C GLY A 122 -6.56 14.41 -0.20
N ASN A 123 -5.39 14.87 0.19
CA ASN A 123 -4.14 14.34 -0.32
C ASN A 123 -3.14 14.13 0.81
N ARG A 124 -2.25 13.15 0.60
CA ARG A 124 -1.12 12.90 1.47
C ARG A 124 0.10 12.61 0.62
N ILE A 125 1.12 13.46 0.76
CA ILE A 125 2.45 13.25 0.20
C ILE A 125 3.16 12.19 1.05
N LEU A 126 3.63 11.13 0.40
CA LEU A 126 4.37 10.03 1.03
C LEU A 126 5.87 10.10 0.73
N ALA A 127 6.25 10.61 -0.44
CA ALA A 127 7.63 10.79 -0.84
C ALA A 127 7.79 12.00 -1.77
N ARG A 128 9.01 12.54 -1.80
CA ARG A 128 9.38 13.69 -2.65
C ARG A 128 10.69 13.43 -3.40
N PRO A 129 10.70 12.53 -4.41
CA PRO A 129 11.87 12.34 -5.26
C PRO A 129 12.22 13.60 -6.06
N LYS A 130 13.52 13.81 -6.28
CA LYS A 130 14.07 14.96 -7.03
C LYS A 130 14.35 14.61 -8.49
N TYR A 131 13.45 13.85 -9.10
CA TYR A 131 13.52 13.41 -10.49
C TYR A 131 12.13 12.95 -10.95
N ASN A 132 11.96 12.75 -12.27
CA ASN A 132 10.69 12.31 -12.85
C ASN A 132 10.32 10.90 -12.37
N ARG A 133 9.17 10.80 -11.70
CA ARG A 133 8.68 9.59 -11.06
C ARG A 133 7.36 9.07 -11.66
N THR A 134 7.01 9.48 -12.86
CA THR A 134 5.78 9.01 -13.51
C THR A 134 5.74 7.48 -13.63
N LEU A 135 6.92 6.84 -13.64
CA LEU A 135 7.12 5.40 -13.53
C LEU A 135 7.27 4.96 -12.06
N SER A 136 6.20 5.17 -11.28
CA SER A 136 6.09 4.66 -9.91
C SER A 136 4.91 3.72 -9.75
N PHE A 137 5.02 2.80 -8.79
CA PHE A 137 3.92 1.96 -8.36
C PHE A 137 3.97 1.70 -6.85
N LEU A 138 2.80 1.60 -6.24
CA LEU A 138 2.63 1.20 -4.84
C LEU A 138 2.31 -0.29 -4.81
N ARG A 139 3.05 -1.05 -4.01
CA ARG A 139 2.89 -2.50 -3.88
C ARG A 139 2.78 -2.93 -2.42
N LEU A 140 1.83 -3.82 -2.15
CA LEU A 140 1.79 -4.60 -0.92
C LEU A 140 2.76 -5.78 -1.03
N GLY A 141 3.85 -5.72 -0.27
CA GLY A 141 4.90 -6.73 -0.32
C GLY A 141 4.48 -8.07 0.29
N ILE A 142 5.25 -9.11 -0.04
CA ILE A 142 5.11 -10.47 0.53
C ILE A 142 5.35 -10.50 2.05
N ASN A 143 5.94 -9.43 2.61
CA ASN A 143 6.19 -9.24 4.04
C ASN A 143 5.13 -8.35 4.71
N GLY A 144 4.02 -8.04 4.03
CA GLY A 144 2.96 -7.18 4.54
C GLY A 144 3.27 -5.69 4.50
N ASN A 145 4.48 -5.28 4.15
CA ASN A 145 4.82 -3.87 4.11
C ASN A 145 4.39 -3.23 2.78
N LEU A 146 3.88 -2.01 2.84
CA LEU A 146 3.43 -1.23 1.70
C LEU A 146 4.56 -0.31 1.24
N ARG A 147 4.99 -0.45 -0.02
CA ARG A 147 6.14 0.28 -0.57
C ARG A 147 5.82 0.96 -1.87
N ILE A 148 6.43 2.11 -2.11
CA ILE A 148 6.45 2.74 -3.43
C ILE A 148 7.80 2.47 -4.07
N TYR A 149 7.75 1.88 -5.25
CA TYR A 149 8.91 1.68 -6.12
C TYR A 149 8.87 2.71 -7.23
N THR A 150 10.00 3.35 -7.49
CA THR A 150 10.13 4.38 -8.51
C THR A 150 11.30 4.06 -9.42
N TYR A 151 11.08 4.19 -10.72
CA TYR A 151 12.10 3.97 -11.74
C TYR A 151 12.68 5.29 -12.22
N TYR A 152 14.01 5.41 -12.15
CA TYR A 152 14.74 6.54 -12.71
C TYR A 152 15.29 6.19 -14.10
N ASP A 153 14.66 6.77 -15.12
CA ASP A 153 14.92 6.47 -16.54
C ASP A 153 16.24 7.03 -17.09
N LYS A 154 17.02 7.76 -16.29
CA LYS A 154 18.32 8.35 -16.71
C LYS A 154 19.52 7.52 -16.29
N VAL A 155 19.31 6.38 -15.64
CA VAL A 155 20.38 5.47 -15.22
C VAL A 155 20.04 4.04 -15.62
N ASP A 156 21.04 3.27 -15.99
CA ASP A 156 20.86 1.87 -16.40
C ASP A 156 21.12 0.87 -15.25
N TRP A 157 21.84 1.30 -14.20
CA TRP A 157 22.19 0.49 -13.04
C TRP A 157 21.46 1.01 -11.79
N HIS A 158 20.84 0.10 -11.02
CA HIS A 158 20.03 0.45 -9.84
C HIS A 158 18.96 1.52 -10.11
N ALA A 159 18.35 1.45 -11.29
CA ALA A 159 17.33 2.40 -11.73
C ALA A 159 16.02 2.31 -10.91
N TRP A 160 15.73 1.15 -10.31
CA TRP A 160 14.61 1.00 -9.38
C TRP A 160 15.06 1.31 -7.96
N GLU A 161 14.33 2.19 -7.29
CA GLU A 161 14.52 2.48 -5.87
C GLU A 161 13.20 2.40 -5.09
N VAL A 162 13.30 2.16 -3.78
CA VAL A 162 12.17 2.23 -2.85
C VAL A 162 12.11 3.65 -2.29
N THR A 163 11.14 4.44 -2.76
CA THR A 163 11.00 5.85 -2.36
C THR A 163 10.18 6.05 -1.09
N TYR A 164 9.37 5.05 -0.72
CA TYR A 164 8.56 5.07 0.49
C TYR A 164 8.36 3.64 1.00
N THR A 165 8.38 3.48 2.32
CA THR A 165 8.06 2.25 3.04
C THR A 165 7.19 2.61 4.23
N LEU A 166 6.00 2.01 4.33
CA LEU A 166 5.05 2.32 5.40
C LEU A 166 5.61 1.96 6.79
N PHE A 167 6.09 0.74 6.97
CA PHE A 167 6.69 0.29 8.23
C PHE A 167 8.22 0.28 8.09
N ASP A 168 8.84 1.43 8.29
CA ASP A 168 10.28 1.61 8.24
C ASP A 168 10.75 2.32 9.51
N ARG A 169 12.04 2.25 9.83
CA ARG A 169 12.59 2.90 11.04
C ARG A 169 12.38 4.41 11.05
N ASP A 170 12.43 5.02 9.87
CA ASP A 170 12.29 6.45 9.66
C ASP A 170 10.85 6.86 9.29
N SER A 171 9.89 5.92 9.32
CA SER A 171 8.47 6.17 9.08
C SER A 171 7.74 6.57 10.36
N THR A 172 6.50 7.05 10.20
CA THR A 172 5.58 7.29 11.32
C THR A 172 5.10 6.00 11.96
N GLU A 173 5.06 4.92 11.20
CA GLU A 173 4.61 3.60 11.64
C GLU A 173 5.80 2.69 11.97
N SER A 174 5.69 1.94 13.06
CA SER A 174 6.75 1.06 13.54
C SER A 174 6.80 -0.23 12.72
N GLU A 175 8.02 -0.72 12.48
CA GLU A 175 8.25 -2.07 11.96
C GLU A 175 7.60 -3.16 12.82
N CYS A 176 7.39 -2.90 14.11
CA CYS A 176 6.76 -3.84 15.04
C CYS A 176 5.26 -4.05 14.80
N GLN A 177 4.62 -3.23 13.97
CA GLN A 177 3.23 -3.47 13.54
C GLN A 177 3.14 -4.58 12.49
N LEU A 178 4.26 -4.95 11.83
CA LEU A 178 4.28 -6.05 10.88
C LEU A 178 4.08 -7.40 11.61
N PRO A 179 3.07 -8.20 11.23
CA PRO A 179 2.73 -9.46 11.93
C PRO A 179 3.88 -10.45 12.07
N GLU A 180 4.74 -10.54 11.06
CA GLU A 180 5.86 -11.49 11.02
C GLU A 180 7.23 -10.80 11.24
N ARG A 181 7.28 -9.58 11.80
CA ARG A 181 8.53 -8.80 11.92
C ARG A 181 9.68 -9.57 12.58
N CYS A 182 9.36 -10.27 13.67
CA CYS A 182 10.30 -11.02 14.49
C CYS A 182 10.10 -12.54 14.41
N GLY A 183 9.34 -13.00 13.43
CA GLY A 183 9.01 -14.41 13.28
C GLY A 183 8.07 -14.93 14.38
N GLU A 184 7.99 -16.26 14.48
CA GLU A 184 7.08 -16.92 15.41
C GLU A 184 7.50 -16.64 16.87
N PHE A 185 6.54 -16.18 17.68
CA PHE A 185 6.72 -15.79 19.08
C PHE A 185 7.65 -14.60 19.34
N GLY A 186 8.44 -14.11 18.37
CA GLY A 186 9.38 -13.01 18.59
C GLY A 186 8.73 -11.72 19.10
N LEU A 187 9.35 -11.11 20.12
CA LEU A 187 8.95 -9.82 20.68
C LEU A 187 9.67 -8.69 19.92
N CYS A 188 8.89 -7.79 19.35
CA CYS A 188 9.40 -6.58 18.72
C CYS A 188 9.25 -5.38 19.66
N ASP A 189 10.35 -4.67 19.88
CA ASP A 189 10.38 -3.40 20.58
C ASP A 189 11.35 -2.44 19.87
N ASN A 190 11.00 -1.15 19.78
CA ASN A 190 11.82 -0.13 19.14
C ASN A 190 12.38 -0.51 17.75
N ASN A 191 11.57 -1.13 16.89
CA ASN A 191 11.96 -1.64 15.56
C ASN A 191 13.10 -2.69 15.60
N GLN A 192 13.18 -3.44 16.71
CA GLN A 192 14.16 -4.51 16.93
C GLN A 192 13.49 -5.74 17.53
N CYS A 193 14.02 -6.92 17.19
CA CYS A 193 13.58 -8.17 17.79
C CYS A 193 14.40 -8.41 19.05
N VAL A 194 13.79 -8.15 20.21
CA VAL A 194 14.48 -8.05 21.49
C VAL A 194 14.41 -9.33 22.32
N ALA A 195 13.44 -10.19 22.07
CA ALA A 195 13.32 -11.44 22.80
C ALA A 195 12.50 -12.49 22.04
N CYS A 196 12.65 -13.75 22.45
CA CYS A 196 11.75 -14.85 22.14
C CYS A 196 11.17 -15.42 23.46
N PRO A 197 9.84 -15.47 23.62
CA PRO A 197 9.19 -16.18 24.71
C PRO A 197 9.54 -17.66 24.68
N MET A 198 10.06 -18.15 25.80
CA MET A 198 10.26 -19.57 26.09
C MET A 198 9.43 -19.97 27.31
N SER A 199 9.30 -21.28 27.57
CA SER A 199 8.56 -21.80 28.72
C SER A 199 9.03 -21.22 30.07
N ASN A 200 10.29 -20.78 30.14
CA ASN A 200 10.94 -20.32 31.37
C ASN A 200 11.10 -18.79 31.42
N GLY A 201 10.49 -18.04 30.51
CA GLY A 201 10.59 -16.58 30.43
C GLY A 201 11.05 -16.08 29.05
N LEU A 202 11.52 -14.84 29.00
CA LEU A 202 12.01 -14.21 27.76
C LEU A 202 13.51 -14.51 27.58
N LEU A 203 13.90 -14.98 26.39
CA LEU A 203 15.29 -15.06 25.98
C LEU A 203 15.60 -13.89 25.04
N GLY A 204 16.45 -12.97 25.47
CA GLY A 204 16.90 -11.81 24.70
C GLY A 204 18.41 -11.64 24.79
#